data_AF-A0A7Y3WRU7-F1
#
_entry.id   AF-A0A7Y3WRU7-F1
#
_cell.length_a   1.000
_cell.length_b   1.000
_cell.length_c   1.000
_cell.angle_alpha   90.00
_cell.angle_beta   90.00
_cell.angle_gamma   90.00
#
_symmetry.space_group_name_H-M   'P 1'
#
loop_
_entity.id
_entity.type
_entity.pdbx_description
1 polymer ?
#
loop_
_entity_poly.entity_id
_entity_poly.type
_entity_poly.pdbx_seq_one_letter_code
_entity_poly.pdbx_strand_id
1 'polypeptide(L)'
;MFSSQEEADIYYDEVASVDFREQEADQLTKSYFKNTYKNVDKIISSNQVFFSSLNTVHEIYVLGHSLSDIDLKYFEKINHNVMPWCLWHISYYSECDYNNVIHQLNKIGVLNYKLIRIDEISIETV
;
A
#
# COMPACT_ATOMS: atom_id res chain seq x y z
N MET A 1 3.18 35.90 14.24
CA MET A 1 3.95 36.93 14.98
C MET A 1 3.26 37.05 16.33
N PHE A 2 3.95 36.78 17.43
CA PHE A 2 3.36 36.72 18.77
C PHE A 2 2.78 38.08 19.17
N SER A 3 1.65 38.08 19.89
CA SER A 3 0.86 39.28 20.20
C SER A 3 1.45 40.08 21.36
N SER A 4 2.27 39.45 22.20
CA SER A 4 2.95 40.09 23.34
C SER A 4 4.26 39.37 23.72
N GLN A 5 5.07 40.02 24.56
CA GLN A 5 6.30 39.43 25.11
C GLN A 5 6.01 38.27 26.07
N GLU A 6 4.96 38.39 26.89
CA GLU A 6 4.50 37.31 27.79
C GLU A 6 4.06 36.07 27.01
N GLU A 7 3.38 36.24 25.87
CA GLU A 7 3.00 35.10 25.01
C GLU A 7 4.20 34.40 24.38
N ALA A 8 5.26 35.16 24.05
CA ALA A 8 6.49 34.58 23.54
C ALA A 8 7.21 33.76 24.62
N ASP A 9 7.29 34.30 25.84
CA ASP A 9 7.95 33.64 26.97
C ASP A 9 7.21 32.37 27.40
N ILE A 10 5.87 32.38 27.44
CA ILE A 10 5.04 31.18 27.70
C ILE A 10 5.26 30.10 26.63
N TYR A 11 5.31 30.48 25.35
CA TYR A 11 5.58 29.53 24.27
C TYR A 11 6.97 28.90 24.40
N TYR A 12 8.00 29.70 24.73
CA TYR A 12 9.34 29.17 24.93
C TYR A 12 9.45 28.27 26.15
N ASP A 13 8.80 28.59 27.26
CA ASP A 13 8.73 27.73 28.45
C ASP A 13 7.96 26.44 28.17
N GLU A 14 6.84 26.48 27.44
CA GLU A 14 6.13 25.27 27.02
C GLU A 14 6.99 24.39 26.12
N VAL A 15 7.65 24.97 25.10
CA VAL A 15 8.54 24.22 24.19
C VAL A 15 9.77 23.68 24.91
N ALA A 16 10.31 24.41 25.90
CA ALA A 16 11.41 23.96 26.75
C ALA A 16 10.98 22.91 27.79
N SER A 17 9.69 22.88 28.16
CA SER A 17 9.11 21.89 29.07
C SER A 17 8.76 20.56 28.39
N VAL A 18 8.76 20.50 27.05
CA VAL A 18 8.60 19.25 26.31
C VAL A 18 9.74 18.31 26.72
N ASP A 19 9.39 17.21 27.40
CA ASP A 19 10.33 16.24 27.93
C ASP A 19 11.27 15.79 26.80
N PHE A 20 12.58 15.81 27.07
CA PHE A 20 13.61 15.31 26.16
C PHE A 20 13.26 13.91 25.60
N ARG A 21 12.57 13.09 26.41
CA ARG A 21 12.06 11.77 26.01
C ARG A 21 10.95 11.84 24.95
N GLU A 22 10.08 12.84 24.98
CA GLU A 22 9.06 13.04 23.96
C GLU A 22 9.70 13.45 22.62
N GLN A 23 10.70 14.34 22.66
CA GLN A 23 11.45 14.73 21.46
C GLN A 23 12.22 13.55 20.85
N GLU A 24 12.85 12.71 21.68
CA GLU A 24 13.57 11.51 21.25
C GLU A 24 12.61 10.47 20.64
N ALA A 25 11.45 10.23 21.26
CA ALA A 25 10.41 9.35 20.73
C ALA A 25 9.91 9.81 19.35
N ASP A 26 9.75 11.12 19.18
CA ASP A 26 9.32 11.73 17.93
C ASP A 26 10.37 11.54 16.81
N GLN A 27 11.65 11.70 17.15
CA GLN A 27 12.77 11.48 16.22
C GLN A 27 12.93 10.01 15.85
N LEU A 28 12.79 9.10 16.82
CA LEU A 28 12.80 7.65 16.59
C LEU A 28 11.65 7.25 15.67
N THR A 29 10.45 7.77 15.91
CA THR A 29 9.28 7.52 15.07
C THR A 29 9.50 8.03 13.65
N LYS A 30 9.95 9.28 13.48
CA LYS A 30 10.24 9.87 12.16
C LYS A 30 11.34 9.13 11.42
N SER A 31 12.42 8.72 12.10
CA SER A 31 13.52 7.98 11.50
C SER A 31 13.11 6.57 11.10
N TYR A 32 12.31 5.88 11.93
CA TYR A 32 11.73 4.59 11.60
C TYR A 32 10.86 4.68 10.34
N PHE A 33 9.94 5.66 10.27
CA PHE A 33 9.13 5.88 9.07
C PHE A 33 10.00 6.21 7.86
N LYS A 34 10.97 7.11 7.98
CA LYS A 34 11.86 7.47 6.86
C LYS A 34 12.66 6.27 6.34
N ASN A 35 13.15 5.42 7.23
CA ASN A 35 13.96 4.27 6.87
C ASN A 35 13.14 3.09 6.33
N THR A 36 11.87 2.98 6.74
CA THR A 36 10.95 1.92 6.28
C THR A 36 10.04 2.37 5.14
N TYR A 37 10.00 3.67 4.83
CA TYR A 37 9.22 4.22 3.72
C TYR A 37 9.77 3.71 2.39
N LYS A 38 9.06 2.73 1.81
CA LYS A 38 9.34 2.25 0.47
C LYS A 38 8.84 3.29 -0.51
N ASN A 39 9.76 3.97 -1.20
CA ASN A 39 9.40 4.80 -2.34
C ASN A 39 8.96 3.89 -3.51
N VAL A 40 7.66 3.60 -3.53
CA VAL A 40 7.03 2.70 -4.51
C VAL A 40 7.31 3.15 -5.94
N ASP A 41 7.27 4.45 -6.20
CA ASP A 41 7.50 5.03 -7.53
C ASP A 41 8.96 4.79 -7.99
N LYS A 42 9.93 4.88 -7.07
CA LYS A 42 11.34 4.54 -7.33
C LYS A 42 11.54 3.03 -7.59
N ILE A 43 10.81 2.18 -6.87
CA ILE A 43 10.88 0.73 -7.07
C ILE A 43 10.29 0.36 -8.43
N ILE A 44 9.12 0.91 -8.78
CA ILE A 44 8.48 0.71 -10.08
C ILE A 44 9.40 1.18 -11.21
N SER A 45 9.97 2.38 -11.11
CA SER A 45 10.90 2.91 -12.13
C SER A 45 12.18 2.06 -12.28
N SER A 46 12.72 1.54 -11.19
CA SER A 46 13.88 0.62 -11.25
C SER A 46 13.55 -0.73 -11.90
N ASN A 47 12.28 -1.13 -11.95
CA ASN A 47 11.83 -2.44 -12.44
C ASN A 47 10.95 -2.34 -13.70
N GLN A 48 11.10 -1.30 -14.53
CA GLN A 48 10.25 -1.12 -15.72
C GLN A 48 10.27 -2.31 -16.68
N VAL A 49 11.43 -2.97 -16.85
CA VAL A 49 11.56 -4.16 -17.72
C VAL A 49 10.59 -5.25 -17.28
N PHE A 50 10.54 -5.54 -15.98
CA PHE A 50 9.58 -6.50 -15.42
C PHE A 50 8.14 -6.11 -15.74
N PHE A 51 7.72 -4.89 -15.39
CA PHE A 51 6.34 -4.46 -15.62
C PHE A 51 5.97 -4.48 -17.11
N SER A 52 6.87 -4.03 -18.01
CA SER A 52 6.61 -4.03 -19.45
C SER A 52 6.47 -5.43 -20.04
N SER A 53 7.06 -6.44 -19.42
CA SER A 53 6.95 -7.84 -19.86
C SER A 53 5.60 -8.49 -19.52
N LEU A 54 4.75 -7.83 -18.73
CA LEU A 54 3.45 -8.37 -18.31
C LEU A 54 2.41 -8.42 -19.43
N ASN A 55 2.68 -7.83 -20.60
CA ASN A 55 1.76 -7.82 -21.73
C ASN A 55 1.50 -9.21 -22.34
N THR A 56 2.31 -10.22 -22.03
CA THR A 56 2.07 -11.62 -22.43
C THR A 56 1.40 -12.45 -21.35
N VAL A 57 1.12 -11.87 -20.18
CA VAL A 57 0.47 -12.57 -19.06
C VAL A 57 -1.02 -12.67 -19.34
N HIS A 58 -1.55 -13.89 -19.21
CA HIS A 58 -2.97 -14.19 -19.45
C HIS A 58 -3.76 -14.33 -18.15
N GLU A 59 -3.11 -14.75 -17.07
CA GLU A 59 -3.75 -14.97 -15.77
C GLU A 59 -2.85 -14.46 -14.65
N ILE A 60 -3.46 -13.82 -13.66
CA ILE A 60 -2.80 -13.34 -12.44
C ILE A 60 -3.49 -13.98 -11.26
N TYR A 61 -2.70 -14.49 -10.30
CA TYR A 61 -3.20 -15.04 -9.05
C TYR A 61 -2.69 -14.20 -7.87
N VAL A 62 -3.61 -13.58 -7.13
CA VAL A 62 -3.33 -12.80 -5.92
C VAL A 62 -3.81 -13.59 -4.71
N LEU A 63 -2.87 -14.12 -3.93
CA LEU A 63 -3.14 -15.02 -2.82
C LEU A 63 -2.79 -14.37 -1.47
N GLY A 64 -3.69 -14.44 -0.49
CA GLY A 64 -3.44 -14.03 0.89
C GLY A 64 -3.09 -12.54 1.06
N HIS A 65 -3.59 -11.67 0.19
CA HIS A 65 -3.23 -10.26 0.15
C HIS A 65 -4.41 -9.37 0.62
N SER A 66 -4.16 -8.41 1.50
CA SER A 66 -5.18 -7.48 2.01
C SER A 66 -5.55 -6.35 1.02
N LEU A 67 -4.78 -6.25 -0.08
CA LEU A 67 -4.82 -5.17 -1.07
C LEU A 67 -4.71 -3.79 -0.38
N SER A 68 -3.72 -3.66 0.51
CA SER A 68 -3.52 -2.43 1.27
C SER A 68 -3.25 -1.24 0.36
N ASP A 69 -3.55 -0.02 0.84
CA ASP A 69 -3.34 1.22 0.08
C ASP A 69 -1.90 1.40 -0.41
N ILE A 70 -0.92 0.86 0.32
CA ILE A 70 0.51 0.90 -0.05
C ILE A 70 0.76 0.07 -1.31
N ASP A 71 0.08 -1.06 -1.45
CA ASP A 71 0.28 -2.01 -2.53
C ASP A 71 -0.52 -1.66 -3.78
N LEU A 72 -1.56 -0.82 -3.66
CA LEU A 72 -2.42 -0.43 -4.79
C LEU A 72 -1.63 0.11 -5.97
N LYS A 73 -0.60 0.93 -5.72
CA LYS A 73 0.28 1.47 -6.78
C LYS A 73 0.95 0.38 -7.62
N TYR A 74 1.32 -0.75 -7.00
CA TYR A 74 1.87 -1.89 -7.75
C TYR A 74 0.79 -2.58 -8.58
N PHE A 75 -0.39 -2.81 -8.01
CA PHE A 75 -1.50 -3.43 -8.75
C PHE A 75 -2.00 -2.55 -9.90
N GLU A 76 -2.07 -1.23 -9.72
CA GLU A 76 -2.32 -0.27 -10.79
C GLU A 76 -1.28 -0.40 -11.88
N LYS A 77 0.01 -0.44 -11.54
CA LYS A 77 1.07 -0.60 -12.54
C LYS A 77 0.96 -1.95 -13.26
N ILE A 78 0.63 -3.04 -12.57
CA ILE A 78 0.41 -4.36 -13.17
C ILE A 78 -0.79 -4.29 -14.14
N ASN A 79 -1.93 -3.78 -13.69
CA ASN A 79 -3.15 -3.65 -14.49
C ASN A 79 -2.93 -2.83 -15.77
N HIS A 80 -2.13 -1.75 -15.69
CA HIS A 80 -1.77 -0.95 -16.86
C HIS A 80 -0.87 -1.65 -17.89
N ASN A 81 -0.16 -2.72 -17.51
CA ASN A 81 0.80 -3.39 -18.39
C ASN A 81 0.34 -4.77 -18.87
N VAL A 82 -0.70 -5.34 -18.26
CA VAL A 82 -1.36 -6.54 -18.80
C VAL A 82 -2.36 -6.19 -19.88
N MET A 83 -2.71 -7.17 -20.70
CA MET A 83 -3.75 -6.99 -21.71
C MET A 83 -5.14 -6.98 -21.07
N PRO A 84 -6.15 -6.31 -21.68
CA PRO A 84 -7.50 -6.22 -21.12
C PRO A 84 -8.20 -7.58 -20.88
N TRP A 85 -7.78 -8.62 -21.59
CA TRP A 85 -8.29 -9.99 -21.43
C TRP A 85 -7.57 -10.79 -20.34
N CYS A 86 -6.54 -10.24 -19.69
CA CYS A 86 -5.87 -10.90 -18.59
C CYS A 86 -6.87 -11.13 -17.44
N LEU A 87 -6.98 -12.37 -16.97
CA LEU A 87 -7.92 -12.76 -15.92
C LEU A 87 -7.24 -12.73 -14.55
N TRP A 88 -7.81 -11.97 -13.61
CA TRP A 88 -7.30 -11.86 -12.25
C TRP A 88 -8.07 -12.78 -11.30
N HIS A 89 -7.37 -13.74 -10.70
CA HIS A 89 -7.87 -14.62 -9.65
C HIS A 89 -7.42 -14.07 -8.30
N ILE A 90 -8.36 -13.64 -7.47
CA ILE A 90 -8.03 -12.97 -6.21
C ILE A 90 -8.67 -13.74 -5.06
N SER A 91 -7.81 -14.21 -4.15
CA SER A 91 -8.26 -14.95 -2.99
C SER A 91 -8.82 -14.01 -1.92
N TYR A 92 -9.89 -14.42 -1.24
CA TYR A 92 -10.39 -13.78 -0.02
C TYR A 92 -10.63 -14.83 1.07
N TYR A 93 -10.65 -14.41 2.34
CA TYR A 93 -10.87 -15.33 3.47
C TYR A 93 -12.24 -15.14 4.12
N SER A 94 -12.63 -13.90 4.43
CA SER A 94 -13.93 -13.58 5.04
C SER A 94 -14.84 -12.77 4.11
N GLU A 95 -16.12 -12.68 4.43
CA GLU A 95 -17.09 -11.83 3.70
C GLU A 95 -16.74 -10.33 3.79
N CYS A 96 -16.09 -9.90 4.89
CA CYS A 96 -15.53 -8.55 4.96
C CYS A 96 -14.42 -8.35 3.94
N ASP A 97 -13.54 -9.34 3.79
CA ASP A 97 -12.46 -9.30 2.79
C ASP A 97 -13.03 -9.29 1.37
N TYR A 98 -14.09 -10.06 1.11
CA TYR A 98 -14.76 -10.08 -0.20
C TYR A 98 -15.18 -8.67 -0.65
N ASN A 99 -15.86 -7.94 0.24
CA ASN A 99 -16.31 -6.58 -0.06
C ASN A 99 -15.13 -5.59 -0.19
N ASN A 100 -14.12 -5.71 0.67
CA ASN A 100 -12.92 -4.88 0.58
C ASN A 100 -12.18 -5.12 -0.74
N VAL A 101 -12.00 -6.38 -1.15
CA VAL A 101 -11.33 -6.73 -2.41
C VAL A 101 -12.06 -6.10 -3.60
N ILE A 102 -13.39 -6.20 -3.67
CA ILE A 102 -14.18 -5.55 -4.73
C ILE A 102 -13.95 -4.04 -4.74
N HIS A 103 -13.98 -3.40 -3.58
CA HIS A 103 -13.74 -1.96 -3.46
C HIS A 103 -12.35 -1.58 -4.00
N GLN A 104 -11.30 -2.33 -3.64
CA GLN A 104 -9.94 -2.07 -4.11
C GLN A 104 -9.78 -2.32 -5.60
N LEU A 105 -10.39 -3.37 -6.15
CA LEU A 105 -10.34 -3.65 -7.59
C LEU A 105 -11.01 -2.56 -8.42
N ASN A 106 -12.14 -2.05 -7.95
CA ASN A 106 -12.82 -0.92 -8.58
C ASN A 106 -11.94 0.34 -8.55
N LYS A 107 -11.23 0.59 -7.45
CA LYS A 107 -10.29 1.72 -7.31
C LYS A 107 -9.12 1.61 -8.28
N ILE A 108 -8.58 0.40 -8.49
CA ILE A 108 -7.46 0.12 -9.41
C ILE A 108 -7.92 0.04 -10.88
N GLY A 109 -9.21 -0.22 -11.12
CA GLY A 109 -9.77 -0.38 -12.47
C GLY A 109 -9.55 -1.78 -13.07
N VAL A 110 -9.49 -2.83 -12.25
CA VAL A 110 -9.43 -4.22 -12.73
C VAL A 110 -10.85 -4.67 -13.09
N LEU A 111 -11.09 -4.99 -14.36
CA LEU A 111 -12.44 -5.35 -14.86
C LEU A 111 -12.65 -6.86 -15.04
N ASN A 112 -11.59 -7.60 -15.40
CA ASN A 112 -11.67 -9.03 -15.67
C ASN A 112 -11.09 -9.83 -14.50
N TYR A 113 -11.94 -10.15 -13.53
CA TYR A 113 -11.51 -10.87 -12.33
C TYR A 113 -12.50 -11.95 -11.87
N LYS A 114 -11.98 -12.89 -11.08
CA LYS A 114 -12.72 -13.90 -10.32
C LYS A 114 -12.24 -13.86 -8.87
N LEU A 115 -13.18 -13.89 -7.95
CA LEU A 115 -12.90 -14.01 -6.53
C LEU A 115 -12.97 -15.47 -6.13
N ILE A 116 -12.02 -15.92 -5.32
CA ILE A 116 -11.89 -17.32 -4.91
C ILE A 116 -11.75 -17.34 -3.39
N ARG A 117 -12.50 -18.19 -2.69
CA ARG A 117 -12.28 -18.35 -1.26
C ARG A 117 -10.98 -19.12 -1.04
N ILE A 118 -10.12 -18.65 -0.16
CA ILE A 118 -8.74 -19.17 -0.06
C ILE A 118 -8.68 -20.66 0.31
N ASP A 119 -9.68 -21.18 1.01
CA ASP A 119 -9.82 -22.57 1.40
C ASP A 119 -10.46 -23.46 0.31
N GLU A 120 -10.99 -22.87 -0.75
CA GLU A 120 -11.44 -23.57 -1.96
C GLU A 120 -10.30 -23.77 -2.97
N ILE A 121 -9.13 -23.16 -2.74
CA ILE A 121 -7.95 -23.32 -3.58
C ILE A 121 -7.38 -24.71 -3.38
N SER A 122 -7.75 -25.62 -4.29
CA SER A 122 -7.15 -26.94 -4.41
C SER A 122 -6.01 -26.86 -5.42
N ILE A 123 -4.78 -27.01 -4.96
CA ILE A 123 -3.65 -27.25 -5.86
C ILE A 123 -3.73 -28.74 -6.22
N GLU A 124 -4.18 -29.04 -7.43
CA GLU A 124 -4.03 -30.40 -7.96
C GLU A 124 -2.53 -30.70 -8.03
N THR A 125 -2.08 -31.60 -7.16
CA THR A 125 -0.70 -32.10 -7.20
C THR A 125 -0.61 -33.08 -8.36
N VAL A 126 0.16 -32.72 -9.39
CA VAL A 126 0.52 -33.60 -10.51
C VAL A 126 1.40 -34.74 -10.02
#